data_AF-A0A7S4DDW9-F1
#
_entry.id   AF-A0A7S4DDW9-F1
#
_cell.length_a   1.000
_cell.length_b   1.000
_cell.length_c   1.000
_cell.angle_alpha   90.00
_cell.angle_beta   90.00
_cell.angle_gamma   90.00
#
_symmetry.space_group_name_H-M   'P 1'
#
loop_
_entity.id
_entity.type
_entity.pdbx_description
1 polymer ?
#
loop_
_entity_poly.entity_id
_entity_poly.type
_entity_poly.pdbx_seq_one_letter_code
_entity_poly.pdbx_strand_id
1 'polypeptide(L)'
;MDAEGQVRVYSSKLLEELIADDKEDEQDLAPVRKKKKGSQLSRAAKRMLEKREQMRQQDERQQLEIHKRFEETRQKIEQEEERRFQRQMETVENTMDFLDTRVRPMLALTQETKLRKKKELFDEWSHEVYEPIYGQIANHLGSLTSEEIGARKRALFNEFIKTSNQKRVFRDIVKEEDYDPLKAHRHAGKYKTRHLKDPLKKNHAAAAAEAAIQQKDEAKDKTRLMMAIPSWSRFNDTTVGRLEHKKLPIPDKRYGPGNMGQDQYNVSKCQHLVKAEFFAGGKKSFAKMQKSNLPGLSTAWGT
;
A
#
# COMPACT_ATOMS: atom_id res chain seq x y z
N MET A 1 36.61 -31.89 1.00
CA MET A 1 36.41 -30.64 1.76
C MET A 1 35.19 -30.84 2.60
N ASP A 2 35.41 -30.76 3.91
CA ASP A 2 34.64 -31.40 4.96
C ASP A 2 33.27 -30.76 5.14
N ALA A 3 32.21 -31.57 5.06
CA ALA A 3 30.88 -31.17 5.48
C ALA A 3 30.75 -31.55 6.95
N GLU A 4 31.18 -30.66 7.84
CA GLU A 4 30.89 -30.77 9.27
C GLU A 4 29.38 -30.65 9.47
N GLY A 5 28.73 -31.79 9.75
CA GLY A 5 27.29 -31.87 9.99
C GLY A 5 26.92 -31.12 11.27
N GLN A 6 26.34 -29.93 11.11
CA GLN A 6 25.89 -29.11 12.23
C GLN A 6 24.51 -29.60 12.71
N VAL A 7 24.47 -30.36 13.81
CA VAL A 7 23.23 -30.81 14.44
C VAL A 7 22.63 -29.67 15.26
N ARG A 8 21.42 -29.21 14.89
CA ARG A 8 20.68 -28.19 15.64
C ARG A 8 19.71 -28.87 16.61
N VAL A 9 19.90 -28.63 17.90
CA VAL A 9 19.04 -29.16 18.96
C VAL A 9 18.12 -28.04 19.45
N TYR A 10 16.81 -28.26 19.37
CA TYR A 10 15.79 -27.24 19.64
C TYR A 10 15.29 -27.24 21.10
N SER A 11 15.72 -28.19 21.92
CA SER A 11 15.36 -28.30 23.33
C SER A 11 16.58 -28.73 24.13
N SER A 12 17.17 -27.78 24.88
CA SER A 12 18.30 -28.08 25.76
C SER A 12 17.92 -29.01 26.91
N LYS A 13 16.67 -28.95 27.38
CA LYS A 13 16.15 -29.76 28.48
C LYS A 13 16.11 -31.25 28.15
N LEU A 14 15.68 -31.60 26.93
CA LEU A 14 15.64 -33.00 26.49
C LEU A 14 17.04 -33.59 26.30
N LEU A 15 18.01 -32.77 25.93
CA LEU A 15 19.39 -33.21 25.76
C LEU A 15 20.10 -33.36 27.11
N GLU A 16 19.78 -32.51 28.08
CA GLU A 16 20.22 -32.68 29.48
C GLU A 16 19.61 -33.92 30.13
N GLU A 17 18.33 -34.21 29.88
CA GLU A 17 17.66 -35.44 30.37
C GLU A 17 18.29 -36.70 29.77
N LEU A 18 18.59 -36.71 28.45
CA LEU A 18 19.27 -37.82 27.80
C LEU A 18 20.70 -38.06 28.32
N ILE A 19 21.45 -36.98 28.59
CA ILE A 19 22.81 -37.07 29.15
C ILE A 19 22.77 -37.45 30.64
N ALA A 20 21.69 -37.12 31.35
CA ALA A 20 21.50 -37.50 32.75
C ALA A 20 21.19 -39.00 32.88
N ASP A 21 20.32 -39.54 32.02
CA ASP A 21 20.00 -40.97 31.99
C ASP A 21 21.24 -41.84 31.72
N ASP A 22 22.15 -41.41 30.82
CA ASP A 22 23.41 -42.12 30.55
C ASP A 22 24.42 -42.06 31.72
N LYS A 23 24.31 -41.08 32.63
CA LYS A 23 25.22 -40.92 33.78
C LYS A 23 24.74 -41.65 35.03
N GLU A 24 23.44 -41.92 35.16
CA GLU A 24 22.90 -42.68 36.29
C GLU A 24 23.23 -44.18 36.19
N ASP A 25 23.51 -44.69 34.99
CA ASP A 25 23.92 -46.10 34.77
C ASP A 25 25.43 -46.36 35.04
N GLU A 26 26.27 -45.34 35.21
CA GLU A 26 27.73 -45.50 35.36
C GLU A 26 28.23 -45.50 36.83
N GLN A 27 27.37 -45.20 37.83
CA GLN A 27 27.81 -45.03 39.23
C GLN A 27 27.63 -46.23 40.17
N ASP A 28 27.12 -47.37 39.70
CA ASP A 28 26.91 -48.59 40.53
C ASP A 28 27.91 -49.73 40.28
N LEU A 29 29.14 -49.43 39.86
CA LEU A 29 30.22 -50.42 39.76
C LEU A 29 31.00 -50.59 41.09
N ALA A 30 30.30 -50.98 42.16
CA ALA A 30 30.95 -51.50 43.35
C ALA A 30 31.52 -52.92 43.09
N PRO A 31 32.78 -53.23 43.47
CA PRO A 31 33.33 -54.58 43.29
C PRO A 31 32.69 -55.56 44.28
N VAL A 32 31.62 -56.23 43.84
CA VAL A 32 30.95 -57.29 44.60
C VAL A 32 31.94 -58.46 44.83
N ARG A 33 32.35 -58.62 46.10
CA ARG A 33 33.19 -59.73 46.59
C ARG A 33 32.57 -61.09 46.23
N LYS A 34 33.28 -61.85 45.40
CA LYS A 34 32.95 -63.21 44.95
C LYS A 34 32.93 -64.20 46.12
N LYS A 35 31.74 -64.54 46.63
CA LYS A 35 31.53 -65.75 47.43
C LYS A 35 31.32 -66.94 46.48
N LYS A 36 32.35 -67.78 46.35
CA LYS A 36 32.25 -69.11 45.73
C LYS A 36 31.29 -69.97 46.57
N LYS A 37 30.07 -70.20 46.07
CA LYS A 37 29.28 -71.38 46.41
C LYS A 37 29.07 -72.18 45.13
N GLY A 38 29.71 -73.34 45.10
CA GLY A 38 29.67 -74.26 43.98
C GLY A 38 28.29 -74.88 43.81
N SER A 39 27.96 -75.08 42.53
CA SER A 39 27.49 -76.36 42.01
C SER A 39 26.21 -76.93 42.63
N GLN A 40 25.05 -76.29 42.38
CA GLN A 40 23.78 -76.96 42.05
C GLN A 40 22.79 -75.98 41.34
N LEU A 41 23.23 -75.27 40.29
CA LEU A 41 22.38 -74.37 39.49
C LEU A 41 22.09 -74.89 38.07
N SER A 42 22.27 -76.19 37.81
CA SER A 42 22.44 -76.71 36.44
C SER A 42 21.17 -76.95 35.60
N ARG A 43 19.97 -76.62 36.09
CA ARG A 43 18.74 -76.62 35.27
C ARG A 43 18.01 -75.28 35.26
N ALA A 44 17.95 -74.56 36.38
CA ALA A 44 17.31 -73.26 36.47
C ALA A 44 18.07 -72.16 35.69
N ALA A 45 19.40 -72.15 35.77
CA ALA A 45 20.22 -71.18 35.02
C ALA A 45 20.17 -71.41 33.50
N LYS A 46 20.13 -72.67 33.05
CA LYS A 46 19.95 -73.02 31.63
C LYS A 46 18.58 -72.59 31.10
N ARG A 47 17.50 -72.84 31.86
CA ARG A 47 16.15 -72.36 31.52
C ARG A 47 16.04 -70.83 31.48
N MET A 48 16.73 -70.12 32.37
CA MET A 48 16.82 -68.66 32.35
C MET A 48 17.53 -68.13 31.11
N LEU A 49 18.61 -68.79 30.68
CA LEU A 49 19.39 -68.41 29.51
C LEU A 49 18.59 -68.60 28.21
N GLU A 50 17.92 -69.75 28.09
CA GLU A 50 17.05 -70.10 26.96
C GLU A 50 15.83 -69.17 26.87
N LYS A 51 15.22 -68.83 28.03
CA LYS A 51 14.14 -67.83 28.12
C LYS A 51 14.62 -66.42 27.72
N ARG A 52 15.86 -66.06 28.06
CA ARG A 52 16.48 -64.78 27.67
C ARG A 52 16.79 -64.73 26.18
N GLU A 53 17.19 -65.83 25.58
CA GLU A 53 17.36 -65.95 24.11
C GLU A 53 16.04 -65.85 23.37
N GLN A 54 14.98 -66.51 23.85
CA GLN A 54 13.64 -66.39 23.27
C GLN A 54 13.09 -64.97 23.37
N MET A 55 13.29 -64.30 24.51
CA MET A 55 12.90 -62.90 24.70
C MET A 55 13.64 -61.99 23.71
N ARG A 56 14.96 -62.17 23.56
CA ARG A 56 15.77 -61.40 22.61
C ARG A 56 15.31 -61.58 21.15
N GLN A 57 14.97 -62.81 20.76
CA GLN A 57 14.42 -63.08 19.42
C GLN A 57 13.03 -62.47 19.22
N GLN A 58 12.21 -62.41 20.28
CA GLN A 58 10.91 -61.71 20.22
C GLN A 58 11.11 -60.20 20.12
N ASP A 59 12.04 -59.63 20.89
CA ASP A 59 12.35 -58.20 20.85
C ASP A 59 12.90 -57.79 19.48
N GLU A 60 13.82 -58.57 18.89
CA GLU A 60 14.33 -58.33 17.54
C GLU A 60 13.22 -58.37 16.48
N ARG A 61 12.28 -59.32 16.58
CA ARG A 61 11.13 -59.40 15.67
C ARG A 61 10.21 -58.19 15.83
N GLN A 62 9.95 -57.76 17.06
CA GLN A 62 9.14 -56.57 17.34
C GLN A 62 9.82 -55.30 16.82
N GLN A 63 11.14 -55.16 17.00
CA GLN A 63 11.90 -54.02 16.49
C GLN A 63 11.88 -53.95 14.96
N LEU A 64 12.02 -55.09 14.27
CA LEU A 64 11.92 -55.14 12.81
C LEU A 64 10.51 -54.78 12.31
N GLU A 65 9.46 -55.20 13.01
CA GLU A 65 8.08 -54.80 12.68
C GLU A 65 7.84 -53.31 12.91
N ILE A 66 8.35 -52.76 14.00
CA ILE A 66 8.28 -51.32 14.31
C ILE A 66 9.01 -50.53 13.21
N HIS A 67 10.22 -50.95 12.81
CA HIS A 67 10.99 -50.29 11.77
C HIS A 67 10.25 -50.29 10.44
N LYS A 68 9.71 -51.43 10.01
CA LYS A 68 8.92 -51.54 8.78
C LYS A 68 7.71 -50.61 8.80
N ARG A 69 6.96 -50.58 9.91
CA ARG A 69 5.81 -49.67 10.06
C ARG A 69 6.24 -48.20 9.98
N PHE A 70 7.39 -47.86 10.54
CA PHE A 70 7.92 -46.50 10.52
C PHE A 70 8.37 -46.07 9.11
N GLU A 71 8.97 -46.99 8.34
CA GLU A 71 9.31 -46.74 6.94
C GLU A 71 8.07 -46.56 6.07
N GLU A 72 7.04 -47.40 6.27
CA GLU A 72 5.77 -47.29 5.56
C GLU A 72 5.03 -45.98 5.88
N THR A 73 5.01 -45.55 7.14
CA THR A 73 4.40 -44.27 7.51
C THR A 73 5.18 -43.09 6.94
N ARG A 74 6.51 -43.14 6.99
CA ARG A 74 7.37 -42.10 6.39
C ARG A 74 7.13 -41.96 4.89
N GLN A 75 7.07 -43.07 4.15
CA GLN A 75 6.79 -43.05 2.71
C GLN A 75 5.39 -42.50 2.41
N LYS A 76 4.39 -42.83 3.23
CA LYS A 76 3.03 -42.29 3.06
C LYS A 76 2.99 -40.78 3.28
N ILE A 77 3.69 -40.28 4.30
CA ILE A 77 3.80 -38.84 4.57
C ILE A 77 4.48 -38.15 3.40
N GLU A 78 5.61 -38.67 2.93
CA GLU A 78 6.36 -38.11 1.80
C GLU A 78 5.52 -38.09 0.51
N GLN A 79 4.78 -39.15 0.22
CA GLN A 79 3.86 -39.19 -0.93
C GLN A 79 2.71 -38.19 -0.80
N GLU A 80 2.18 -37.98 0.41
CA GLU A 80 1.11 -37.01 0.64
C GLU A 80 1.62 -35.57 0.52
N GLU A 81 2.82 -35.29 1.03
CA GLU A 81 3.50 -34.01 0.87
C GLU A 81 3.81 -33.73 -0.60
N GLU A 82 4.35 -34.70 -1.34
CA GLU A 82 4.62 -34.58 -2.77
C GLU A 82 3.33 -34.31 -3.56
N ARG A 83 2.24 -35.03 -3.27
CA ARG A 83 0.93 -34.77 -3.90
C ARG A 83 0.40 -33.38 -3.56
N ARG A 84 0.58 -32.92 -2.33
CA ARG A 84 0.17 -31.58 -1.91
C ARG A 84 0.98 -30.52 -2.65
N PHE A 85 2.29 -30.73 -2.77
CA PHE A 85 3.18 -29.85 -3.51
C PHE A 85 2.79 -29.77 -4.98
N GLN A 86 2.55 -30.90 -5.63
CA GLN A 86 2.11 -30.95 -7.04
C GLN A 86 0.81 -30.18 -7.27
N ARG A 87 -0.20 -30.33 -6.40
CA ARG A 87 -1.45 -29.56 -6.49
C ARG A 87 -1.23 -28.06 -6.32
N GLN A 88 -0.35 -27.67 -5.41
CA GLN A 88 0.00 -26.26 -5.22
C GLN A 88 0.72 -25.71 -6.45
N MET A 89 1.64 -26.47 -7.03
CA MET A 89 2.37 -26.09 -8.22
C MET A 89 1.44 -25.93 -9.44
N GLU A 90 0.55 -26.89 -9.67
CA GLU A 90 -0.47 -26.82 -10.72
C GLU A 90 -1.37 -25.58 -10.54
N THR A 91 -1.72 -25.23 -9.29
CA THR A 91 -2.48 -24.00 -9.02
C THR A 91 -1.68 -22.75 -9.40
N VAL A 92 -0.39 -22.70 -9.07
CA VAL A 92 0.49 -21.58 -9.42
C VAL A 92 0.61 -21.45 -10.94
N GLU A 93 0.87 -22.55 -11.64
CA GLU A 93 0.97 -22.57 -13.11
C GLU A 93 -0.32 -22.09 -13.78
N ASN A 94 -1.47 -22.61 -13.35
CA ASN A 94 -2.77 -22.16 -13.84
C ASN A 94 -3.02 -20.66 -13.60
N THR A 95 -2.62 -20.15 -12.43
CA THR A 95 -2.73 -18.71 -12.15
C THR A 95 -1.80 -17.88 -13.02
N MET A 96 -0.59 -18.37 -13.29
CA MET A 96 0.39 -17.70 -14.13
C MET A 96 -0.09 -17.65 -15.59
N ASP A 97 -0.61 -18.76 -16.11
CA ASP A 97 -1.19 -18.83 -17.44
C ASP A 97 -2.40 -17.90 -17.59
N PHE A 98 -3.27 -17.82 -16.57
CA PHE A 98 -4.38 -16.87 -16.56
C PHE A 98 -3.90 -15.39 -16.60
N LEU A 99 -2.88 -15.06 -15.82
CA LEU A 99 -2.28 -13.73 -15.81
C LEU A 99 -1.69 -13.38 -17.18
N ASP A 100 -0.99 -14.32 -17.81
CA ASP A 100 -0.26 -14.09 -19.05
C ASP A 100 -1.19 -14.05 -20.26
N THR A 101 -2.21 -14.91 -20.30
CA THR A 101 -3.16 -14.98 -21.42
C THR A 101 -4.24 -13.91 -21.36
N ARG A 102 -4.68 -13.52 -20.16
CA ARG A 102 -5.88 -12.69 -20.01
C ARG A 102 -5.58 -11.32 -19.42
N VAL A 103 -4.85 -11.27 -18.31
CA VAL A 103 -4.65 -10.01 -17.58
C VAL A 103 -3.63 -9.12 -18.27
N ARG A 104 -2.47 -9.65 -18.67
CA ARG A 104 -1.43 -8.85 -19.34
C ARG A 104 -1.90 -8.24 -20.67
N PRO A 105 -2.55 -8.97 -21.59
CA PRO A 105 -3.03 -8.38 -22.83
C PRO A 105 -4.14 -7.36 -22.60
N MET A 106 -5.05 -7.62 -21.63
CA MET A 106 -6.06 -6.64 -21.23
C MET A 106 -5.41 -5.36 -20.70
N LEU A 107 -4.42 -5.46 -19.82
CA LEU A 107 -3.70 -4.30 -19.30
C LEU A 107 -3.00 -3.54 -20.42
N ALA A 108 -2.31 -4.23 -21.34
CA ALA A 108 -1.68 -3.61 -22.50
C ALA A 108 -2.70 -2.84 -23.36
N LEU A 109 -3.85 -3.46 -23.68
CA LEU A 109 -4.93 -2.82 -24.42
C LEU A 109 -5.48 -1.59 -23.68
N THR A 110 -5.66 -1.67 -22.36
CA THR A 110 -6.13 -0.51 -21.57
C THR A 110 -5.11 0.63 -21.57
N GLN A 111 -3.81 0.32 -21.58
CA GLN A 111 -2.76 1.34 -21.65
C GLN A 111 -2.72 1.98 -23.04
N GLU A 112 -2.79 1.18 -24.11
CA GLU A 112 -2.83 1.67 -25.48
C GLU A 112 -4.05 2.56 -25.73
N THR A 113 -5.23 2.14 -25.30
CA THR A 113 -6.45 2.95 -25.42
C THR A 113 -6.36 4.25 -24.61
N LYS A 114 -5.74 4.26 -23.43
CA LYS A 114 -5.48 5.49 -22.67
C LYS A 114 -4.54 6.43 -23.41
N LEU A 115 -3.46 5.90 -24.00
CA LEU A 115 -2.53 6.70 -24.81
C LEU A 115 -3.22 7.29 -26.04
N ARG A 116 -4.03 6.48 -26.74
CA ARG A 116 -4.80 6.95 -27.89
C ARG A 116 -5.76 8.08 -27.52
N LYS A 117 -6.55 7.91 -26.45
CA LYS A 117 -7.45 8.95 -25.93
C LYS A 117 -6.69 10.22 -25.54
N LYS A 118 -5.51 10.09 -24.92
CA LYS A 118 -4.67 11.24 -24.56
C LYS A 118 -4.18 11.97 -25.80
N LYS A 119 -3.80 11.24 -26.85
CA LYS A 119 -3.39 11.82 -28.13
C LYS A 119 -4.56 12.51 -28.82
N GLU A 120 -5.71 11.85 -28.93
CA GLU A 120 -6.94 12.44 -29.49
C GLU A 120 -7.32 13.73 -28.74
N LEU A 121 -7.26 13.73 -27.41
CA LEU A 121 -7.53 14.91 -26.58
C LEU A 121 -6.49 16.02 -26.80
N PHE A 122 -5.22 15.66 -26.98
CA PHE A 122 -4.16 16.62 -27.28
C PHE A 122 -4.37 17.25 -28.66
N ASP A 123 -4.71 16.45 -29.67
CA ASP A 123 -4.97 16.91 -31.03
C ASP A 123 -6.22 17.82 -31.04
N GLU A 124 -7.31 17.42 -30.37
CA GLU A 124 -8.52 18.23 -30.22
C GLU A 124 -8.22 19.55 -29.50
N TRP A 125 -7.46 19.51 -28.39
CA TRP A 125 -7.08 20.73 -27.67
C TRP A 125 -6.16 21.62 -28.51
N SER A 126 -5.24 21.02 -29.27
CA SER A 126 -4.32 21.77 -30.13
C SER A 126 -5.11 22.55 -31.20
N HIS A 127 -6.04 21.89 -31.88
CA HIS A 127 -6.86 22.52 -32.93
C HIS A 127 -7.93 23.47 -32.38
N GLU A 128 -8.63 23.12 -31.30
CA GLU A 128 -9.74 23.93 -30.79
C GLU A 128 -9.30 25.09 -29.88
N VAL A 129 -8.14 24.96 -29.21
CA VAL A 129 -7.67 25.92 -28.19
C VAL A 129 -6.38 26.60 -28.63
N TYR A 130 -5.33 25.82 -28.94
CA TYR A 130 -4.00 26.37 -29.18
C TYR A 130 -3.92 27.13 -30.50
N GLU A 131 -4.31 26.52 -31.62
CA GLU A 131 -4.25 27.14 -32.95
C GLU A 131 -5.03 28.46 -33.04
N PRO A 132 -6.27 28.59 -32.50
CA PRO A 132 -6.99 29.85 -32.54
C PRO A 132 -6.34 30.96 -31.71
N ILE A 133 -5.78 30.62 -30.54
CA ILE A 133 -5.05 31.58 -29.70
C ILE A 133 -3.75 31.99 -30.39
N TYR A 134 -2.97 31.00 -30.85
CA TYR A 134 -1.72 31.23 -31.55
C TYR A 134 -1.94 32.06 -32.81
N GLY A 135 -2.97 31.75 -33.62
CA GLY A 135 -3.35 32.52 -34.79
C GLY A 135 -3.71 33.97 -34.46
N GLN A 136 -4.46 34.23 -33.38
CA GLN A 136 -4.74 35.59 -32.93
C GLN A 136 -3.46 36.35 -32.52
N ILE A 137 -2.54 35.68 -31.82
CA ILE A 137 -1.27 36.26 -31.39
C ILE A 137 -0.38 36.53 -32.61
N ALA A 138 -0.25 35.56 -33.51
CA ALA A 138 0.55 35.66 -34.73
C ALA A 138 0.03 36.77 -35.64
N ASN A 139 -1.29 36.87 -35.83
CA ASN A 139 -1.92 37.97 -36.57
C ASN A 139 -1.67 39.33 -35.90
N HIS A 140 -1.76 39.40 -34.57
CA HIS A 140 -1.47 40.64 -33.85
C HIS A 140 0.00 41.05 -33.98
N LEU A 141 0.92 40.10 -33.82
CA LEU A 141 2.36 40.35 -34.00
C LEU A 141 2.71 40.71 -35.45
N GLY A 142 2.08 40.05 -36.44
CA GLY A 142 2.26 40.36 -37.86
C GLY A 142 1.68 41.72 -38.26
N SER A 143 0.62 42.18 -37.57
CA SER A 143 0.05 43.52 -37.79
C SER A 143 0.90 44.66 -37.23
N LEU A 144 1.80 44.36 -36.28
CA LEU A 144 2.63 45.36 -35.63
C LEU A 144 3.90 45.60 -36.45
N THR A 145 4.01 46.80 -37.03
CA THR A 145 5.23 47.19 -37.74
C THR A 145 6.33 47.63 -36.76
N SER A 146 7.60 47.43 -37.14
CA SER A 146 8.74 47.88 -36.33
C SER A 146 8.72 49.40 -36.09
N GLU A 147 8.21 50.15 -37.07
CA GLU A 147 8.06 51.61 -37.00
C GLU A 147 7.03 52.03 -35.94
N GLU A 148 5.87 51.39 -35.89
CA GLU A 148 4.84 51.65 -34.87
C GLU A 148 5.33 51.31 -33.47
N ILE A 149 6.05 50.19 -33.32
CA ILE A 149 6.67 49.81 -32.04
C ILE A 149 7.69 50.87 -31.62
N GLY A 150 8.52 51.33 -32.56
CA GLY A 150 9.50 52.39 -32.32
C GLY A 150 8.85 53.72 -31.93
N ALA A 151 7.81 54.13 -32.65
CA ALA A 151 7.04 55.35 -32.37
C ALA A 151 6.40 55.29 -30.97
N ARG A 152 5.79 54.16 -30.60
CA ARG A 152 5.22 53.96 -29.26
C ARG A 152 6.29 54.02 -28.17
N LYS A 153 7.43 53.34 -28.36
CA LYS A 153 8.54 53.37 -27.38
C LYS A 153 9.03 54.80 -27.17
N ARG A 154 9.22 55.56 -28.25
CA ARG A 154 9.60 56.98 -28.19
C ARG A 154 8.54 57.82 -27.49
N ALA A 155 7.26 57.59 -27.77
CA ALA A 155 6.17 58.32 -27.13
C ALA A 155 6.14 58.10 -25.60
N LEU A 156 6.24 56.84 -25.14
CA LEU A 156 6.30 56.51 -23.72
C LEU A 156 7.57 57.06 -23.04
N PHE A 157 8.71 57.00 -23.73
CA PHE A 157 9.96 57.57 -23.23
C PHE A 157 9.89 59.10 -23.12
N ASN A 158 9.28 59.77 -24.09
CA ASN A 158 9.06 61.21 -24.07
C ASN A 158 8.08 61.61 -22.95
N GLU A 159 7.04 60.83 -22.70
CA GLU A 159 6.13 61.01 -21.55
C GLU A 159 6.91 60.92 -20.24
N PHE A 160 7.76 59.89 -20.09
CA PHE A 160 8.62 59.74 -18.92
C PHE A 160 9.56 60.94 -18.70
N ILE A 161 10.26 61.40 -19.75
CA ILE A 161 11.16 62.56 -19.64
C ILE A 161 10.39 63.83 -19.25
N LYS A 162 9.23 64.06 -19.87
CA LYS A 162 8.39 65.22 -19.54
C LYS A 162 7.97 65.21 -18.08
N THR A 163 7.48 64.07 -17.58
CA THR A 163 7.09 63.97 -16.18
C THR A 163 8.30 64.10 -15.25
N SER A 164 9.43 63.45 -15.58
CA SER A 164 10.66 63.53 -14.78
C SER A 164 11.23 64.95 -14.68
N ASN A 165 11.05 65.78 -15.71
CA ASN A 165 11.49 67.17 -15.71
C ASN A 165 10.54 68.09 -14.95
N GLN A 166 9.25 67.77 -14.88
CA GLN A 166 8.25 68.56 -14.16
C GLN A 166 8.21 68.23 -12.67
N LYS A 167 8.33 66.95 -12.31
CA LYS A 167 8.27 66.45 -10.94
C LYS A 167 9.24 65.28 -10.75
N ARG A 168 9.79 65.16 -9.54
CA ARG A 168 10.68 64.03 -9.21
C ARG A 168 9.87 62.73 -9.20
N VAL A 169 10.10 61.87 -10.18
CA VAL A 169 9.48 60.53 -10.26
C VAL A 169 10.24 59.58 -9.34
N PHE A 170 9.54 58.97 -8.39
CA PHE A 170 10.09 57.93 -7.53
C PHE A 170 9.81 56.56 -8.15
N ARG A 171 10.84 55.71 -8.22
CA ARG A 171 10.74 54.40 -8.89
C ARG A 171 9.91 53.38 -8.11
N ASP A 172 9.83 53.55 -6.79
CA ASP A 172 9.29 52.53 -5.88
C ASP A 172 7.84 52.82 -5.45
N ILE A 173 7.34 54.03 -5.71
CA ILE A 173 5.96 54.44 -5.37
C ILE A 173 5.30 54.93 -6.65
N VAL A 174 4.41 54.10 -7.22
CA VAL A 174 3.63 54.46 -8.40
C VAL A 174 2.48 55.37 -7.97
N LYS A 175 2.52 56.63 -8.40
CA LYS A 175 1.39 57.57 -8.30
C LYS A 175 0.75 57.70 -9.67
N GLU A 176 -0.38 57.02 -9.86
CA GLU A 176 -1.07 56.92 -11.16
C GLU A 176 -1.48 58.29 -11.74
N GLU A 177 -1.70 59.28 -10.88
CA GLU A 177 -2.04 60.66 -11.26
C GLU A 177 -0.88 61.40 -11.96
N ASP A 178 0.37 61.12 -11.57
CA ASP A 178 1.54 61.80 -12.10
C ASP A 178 2.19 61.02 -13.25
N TYR A 179 2.34 59.69 -13.11
CA TYR A 179 2.93 58.82 -14.13
C TYR A 179 2.62 57.34 -13.87
N ASP A 180 2.10 56.65 -14.89
CA ASP A 180 1.81 55.21 -14.84
C ASP A 180 2.83 54.44 -15.72
N PRO A 181 3.83 53.76 -15.12
CA PRO A 181 4.82 52.97 -15.86
C PRO A 181 4.21 51.73 -16.54
N LEU A 182 3.01 51.29 -16.14
CA LEU A 182 2.30 50.14 -16.69
C LEU A 182 1.37 50.50 -17.85
N LYS A 183 1.30 51.79 -18.26
CA LYS A 183 0.60 52.19 -19.49
C LYS A 183 1.02 51.38 -20.71
N ALA A 184 2.31 51.02 -20.80
CA ALA A 184 2.84 50.16 -21.84
C ALA A 184 2.17 48.77 -21.89
N HIS A 185 1.74 48.23 -20.75
CA HIS A 185 1.08 46.93 -20.64
C HIS A 185 -0.36 46.96 -21.18
N ARG A 186 -1.03 48.12 -21.16
CA ARG A 186 -2.37 48.27 -21.76
C ARG A 186 -2.40 48.00 -23.25
N HIS A 187 -1.22 48.12 -23.86
CA HIS A 187 -0.98 47.91 -25.27
C HIS A 187 -0.51 46.49 -25.63
N ALA A 188 -0.35 45.62 -24.63
CA ALA A 188 -0.08 44.22 -24.88
C ALA A 188 -1.24 43.58 -25.66
N GLY A 189 -0.90 42.67 -26.56
CA GLY A 189 -1.88 41.94 -27.35
C GLY A 189 -2.85 41.17 -26.44
N LYS A 190 -4.13 41.48 -26.56
CA LYS A 190 -5.20 40.73 -25.89
C LYS A 190 -5.81 39.76 -26.88
N TYR A 191 -5.99 38.51 -26.47
CA TYR A 191 -6.68 37.49 -27.25
C TYR A 191 -8.07 37.24 -26.67
N LYS A 192 -9.00 36.82 -27.54
CA LYS A 192 -10.39 36.55 -27.18
C LYS A 192 -10.56 35.06 -26.93
N THR A 193 -11.03 34.69 -25.74
CA THR A 193 -11.28 33.29 -25.32
C THR A 193 -12.75 32.89 -25.32
N ARG A 194 -13.67 33.82 -25.59
CA ARG A 194 -15.12 33.63 -25.39
C ARG A 194 -15.72 32.48 -26.22
N HIS A 195 -15.20 32.24 -27.43
CA HIS A 195 -15.72 31.22 -28.34
C HIS A 195 -14.86 29.96 -28.39
N LEU A 196 -13.90 29.82 -27.47
CA LEU A 196 -12.98 28.70 -27.44
C LEU A 196 -13.66 27.49 -26.79
N LYS A 197 -13.74 26.39 -27.54
CA LYS A 197 -14.20 25.11 -27.01
C LYS A 197 -13.00 24.41 -26.40
N ASP A 198 -13.00 24.32 -25.08
CA ASP A 198 -11.93 23.61 -24.36
C ASP A 198 -12.39 22.18 -24.07
N PRO A 199 -11.78 21.16 -24.69
CA PRO A 199 -12.19 19.77 -24.48
C PRO A 199 -11.98 19.31 -23.04
N LEU A 200 -11.06 19.93 -22.27
CA LEU A 200 -10.87 19.61 -20.86
C LEU A 200 -12.06 20.07 -20.01
N LYS A 201 -12.72 21.16 -20.39
CA LYS A 201 -13.91 21.64 -19.66
C LYS A 201 -15.12 20.73 -19.83
N LYS A 202 -15.23 19.99 -20.95
CA LYS A 202 -16.29 18.99 -21.15
C LYS A 202 -16.26 17.94 -20.05
N ASN A 203 -15.06 17.42 -19.73
CA ASN A 203 -14.87 16.42 -18.68
C ASN A 203 -15.16 16.97 -17.28
N HIS A 204 -14.71 18.20 -16.98
CA HIS A 204 -15.04 18.84 -15.70
C HIS A 204 -16.52 19.14 -15.53
N ALA A 205 -17.20 19.58 -16.60
CA ALA A 205 -18.64 19.83 -16.59
C ALA A 205 -19.45 18.54 -16.45
N ALA A 206 -19.04 17.46 -17.14
CA ALA A 206 -19.64 16.14 -16.98
C ALA A 206 -19.47 15.60 -15.55
N ALA A 207 -18.25 15.66 -15.00
CA ALA A 207 -17.99 15.24 -13.63
C ALA A 207 -18.77 16.07 -12.59
N ALA A 208 -18.89 17.39 -12.81
CA ALA A 208 -19.70 18.25 -11.96
C ALA A 208 -21.21 17.94 -12.08
N ALA A 209 -21.69 17.61 -13.28
CA ALA A 209 -23.07 17.19 -13.50
C ALA A 209 -23.37 15.84 -12.83
N GLU A 210 -22.47 14.87 -12.94
CA GLU A 210 -22.55 13.58 -12.25
C GLU A 210 -22.56 13.77 -10.73
N ALA A 211 -21.67 14.61 -10.18
CA ALA A 211 -21.66 14.93 -8.76
C ALA A 211 -22.96 15.62 -8.30
N ALA A 212 -23.54 16.48 -9.14
CA ALA A 212 -24.82 17.14 -8.85
C ALA A 212 -26.01 16.17 -8.88
N ILE A 213 -25.97 15.14 -9.73
CA ILE A 213 -26.98 14.06 -9.75
C ILE A 213 -26.83 13.21 -8.49
N GLN A 214 -25.61 12.82 -8.14
CA GLN A 214 -25.35 12.00 -6.96
C GLN A 214 -25.76 12.70 -5.65
N GLN A 215 -25.53 14.01 -5.52
CA GLN A 215 -26.03 14.80 -4.39
C GLN A 215 -27.57 14.86 -4.32
N LYS A 216 -28.25 14.88 -5.47
CA LYS A 216 -29.73 14.87 -5.52
C LYS A 216 -30.28 13.50 -5.12
N ASP A 217 -29.60 12.43 -5.47
CA ASP A 217 -30.02 11.07 -5.10
C ASP A 217 -29.74 10.79 -3.62
N GLU A 218 -28.61 11.24 -3.08
CA GLU A 218 -28.35 11.21 -1.63
C GLU A 218 -29.33 12.07 -0.81
N ALA A 219 -29.83 13.18 -1.38
CA ALA A 219 -30.87 13.99 -0.75
C ALA A 219 -32.24 13.29 -0.77
N LYS A 220 -32.52 12.45 -1.77
CA LYS A 220 -33.76 11.66 -1.88
C LYS A 220 -33.71 10.38 -1.04
N ASP A 221 -32.55 9.73 -0.92
CA ASP A 221 -32.39 8.52 -0.09
C ASP A 221 -32.40 8.80 1.43
N LYS A 222 -32.26 10.06 1.85
CA LYS A 222 -32.55 10.47 3.23
C LYS A 222 -34.05 10.55 3.54
N THR A 223 -34.91 10.47 2.52
CA THR A 223 -36.31 10.07 2.67
C THR A 223 -36.46 8.56 2.50
N ARG A 224 -35.56 7.78 3.13
CA ARG A 224 -35.89 6.40 3.47
C ARG A 224 -37.22 6.45 4.18
N LEU A 225 -38.25 5.87 3.56
CA LEU A 225 -39.55 5.60 4.12
C LEU A 225 -39.35 5.10 5.56
N MET A 226 -39.38 6.01 6.54
CA MET A 226 -39.79 5.65 7.87
C MET A 226 -41.25 5.28 7.67
N MET A 227 -41.50 4.01 7.32
CA MET A 227 -42.80 3.44 7.62
C MET A 227 -43.03 3.79 9.08
N ALA A 228 -43.99 4.66 9.34
CA ALA A 228 -44.50 4.84 10.68
C ALA A 228 -45.07 3.47 11.05
N ILE A 229 -44.28 2.63 11.73
CA ILE A 229 -44.73 1.36 12.25
C ILE A 229 -45.75 1.74 13.34
N PRO A 230 -47.08 1.56 13.14
CA PRO A 230 -48.08 2.07 14.08
C PRO A 230 -48.22 1.17 15.32
N SER A 231 -47.20 0.42 15.69
CA SER A 231 -47.34 -0.69 16.66
C SER A 231 -46.33 -0.68 17.81
N TRP A 232 -45.73 0.47 18.12
CA TRP A 232 -45.00 0.64 19.39
C TRP A 232 -45.82 1.39 20.47
N SER A 233 -47.09 1.70 20.21
CA SER A 233 -48.01 2.24 21.22
C SER A 233 -48.66 1.14 22.09
N ARG A 234 -48.30 -0.14 21.93
CA ARG A 234 -48.87 -1.27 22.70
C ARG A 234 -47.88 -1.98 23.63
N PHE A 235 -46.67 -1.45 23.83
CA PHE A 235 -45.77 -2.02 24.83
C PHE A 235 -46.28 -1.83 26.29
N ASN A 236 -47.28 -0.97 26.49
CA ASN A 236 -47.95 -0.80 27.78
C ASN A 236 -49.10 -1.80 28.05
N ASP A 237 -49.43 -2.70 27.11
CA ASP A 237 -50.49 -3.71 27.29
C ASP A 237 -49.96 -5.09 27.74
N THR A 238 -48.64 -5.27 27.85
CA THR A 238 -48.10 -6.46 28.52
C THR A 238 -48.19 -6.30 30.04
N THR A 239 -48.64 -7.35 30.72
CA THR A 239 -48.86 -7.44 32.18
C THR A 239 -47.66 -7.06 33.06
N VAL A 240 -46.46 -6.94 32.48
CA VAL A 240 -45.22 -6.52 33.15
C VAL A 240 -45.07 -4.99 33.22
N GLY A 241 -45.78 -4.21 32.38
CA GLY A 241 -45.72 -2.74 32.37
C GLY A 241 -46.62 -2.06 33.41
N ARG A 242 -47.35 -2.83 34.23
CA ARG A 242 -48.34 -2.32 35.21
C ARG A 242 -47.86 -2.33 36.66
N LEU A 243 -46.58 -2.62 36.89
CA LEU A 243 -45.90 -2.38 38.16
C LEU A 243 -44.70 -1.51 37.85
N GLU A 244 -44.82 -0.19 38.02
CA GLU A 244 -43.75 0.73 38.46
C GLU A 244 -44.20 2.20 38.34
N HIS A 245 -45.29 2.53 39.02
CA HIS A 245 -45.55 3.92 39.43
C HIS A 245 -45.71 3.96 40.95
N LYS A 246 -44.65 3.58 41.68
CA LYS A 246 -44.43 4.02 43.05
C LYS A 246 -43.17 4.88 43.05
N LYS A 247 -43.40 6.19 43.16
CA LYS A 247 -42.39 7.24 43.30
C LYS A 247 -41.44 6.87 44.45
N LEU A 248 -40.19 6.56 44.13
CA LEU A 248 -39.10 6.67 45.10
C LEU A 248 -38.45 8.04 44.94
N PRO A 249 -38.19 8.78 46.03
CA PRO A 249 -37.55 10.08 45.97
C PRO A 249 -36.11 9.94 45.49
N ILE A 250 -35.75 10.70 44.47
CA ILE A 250 -34.39 10.81 43.93
C ILE A 250 -33.56 11.59 44.97
N PRO A 251 -32.49 11.01 45.56
CA PRO A 251 -31.57 11.78 46.39
C PRO A 251 -30.69 12.67 45.50
N ASP A 252 -30.77 13.97 45.76
CA ASP A 252 -29.94 15.00 45.16
C ASP A 252 -28.48 14.80 45.63
N LYS A 253 -27.63 14.23 44.77
CA LYS A 253 -26.19 14.14 45.01
C LYS A 253 -25.43 14.83 43.88
N ARG A 254 -24.98 16.04 44.20
CA ARG A 254 -23.90 16.75 43.51
C ARG A 254 -22.63 15.90 43.59
N TYR A 255 -22.17 15.38 42.46
CA TYR A 255 -20.84 14.82 42.33
C TYR A 255 -19.94 15.84 41.64
N GLY A 256 -18.87 16.25 42.33
CA GLY A 256 -17.81 17.12 41.83
C GLY A 256 -16.92 16.42 40.80
N PRO A 257 -15.95 17.15 40.21
CA PRO A 257 -15.14 16.65 39.12
C PRO A 257 -14.00 15.77 39.67
N GLY A 258 -14.05 14.48 39.38
CA GLY A 258 -12.99 13.57 39.79
C GLY A 258 -13.23 12.13 39.34
N ASN A 259 -12.54 11.78 38.24
CA ASN A 259 -11.99 10.47 37.87
C ASN A 259 -12.85 9.19 37.86
N MET A 260 -12.48 8.37 36.87
CA MET A 260 -12.84 6.97 36.59
C MET A 260 -14.15 6.80 35.79
N GLY A 261 -14.18 6.10 34.67
CA GLY A 261 -13.17 5.32 33.98
C GLY A 261 -13.81 4.52 32.84
N GLN A 262 -12.94 4.03 31.95
CA GLN A 262 -13.12 2.86 31.08
C GLN A 262 -14.35 2.83 30.17
N ASP A 263 -14.13 3.17 28.89
CA ASP A 263 -14.78 2.44 27.81
C ASP A 263 -13.75 1.65 27.01
N GLN A 264 -13.98 0.34 27.04
CA GLN A 264 -13.32 -0.68 26.27
C GLN A 264 -13.76 -0.57 24.80
N TYR A 265 -12.95 0.03 23.94
CA TYR A 265 -12.92 -0.38 22.54
C TYR A 265 -11.49 -0.58 22.05
N ASN A 266 -11.24 -1.85 21.80
CA ASN A 266 -10.05 -2.45 21.23
C ASN A 266 -9.87 -1.94 19.78
N VAL A 267 -9.00 -0.95 19.59
CA VAL A 267 -8.44 -0.61 18.27
C VAL A 267 -6.93 -0.61 18.40
N SER A 268 -6.30 -1.65 17.85
CA SER A 268 -4.86 -1.81 17.81
C SER A 268 -4.25 -0.70 16.92
N LYS A 269 -3.59 0.26 17.56
CA LYS A 269 -2.79 1.30 16.89
C LYS A 269 -1.48 0.71 16.37
N CYS A 270 -1.50 0.14 15.17
CA CYS A 270 -0.28 -0.12 14.39
C CYS A 270 -0.01 1.06 13.43
N GLN A 271 0.28 2.24 13.96
CA GLN A 271 0.72 3.41 13.17
C GLN A 271 2.23 3.70 13.27
N HIS A 272 3.02 2.84 13.93
CA HIS A 272 4.44 3.08 14.17
C HIS A 272 5.41 2.18 13.39
N LEU A 273 4.94 1.30 12.49
CA LEU A 273 5.81 0.40 11.73
C LEU A 273 5.85 0.63 10.21
N VAL A 274 5.11 1.59 9.66
CA VAL A 274 5.10 1.85 8.19
C VAL A 274 5.99 3.05 7.79
N LYS A 275 6.52 3.82 8.75
CA LYS A 275 7.35 5.00 8.44
C LYS A 275 8.86 4.74 8.35
N ALA A 276 9.34 3.53 8.69
CA ALA A 276 10.78 3.25 8.71
C ALA A 276 11.34 2.71 7.38
N GLU A 277 10.52 2.11 6.51
CA GLU A 277 11.04 1.40 5.32
C GLU A 277 10.80 2.10 3.97
N PHE A 278 10.02 3.19 3.92
CA PHE A 278 9.63 3.83 2.64
C PHE A 278 10.39 5.13 2.28
N PHE A 279 11.31 5.64 3.11
CA PHE A 279 11.95 6.96 2.86
C PHE A 279 13.49 6.96 2.77
N ALA A 280 14.16 5.81 2.73
CA ALA A 280 15.63 5.76 2.70
C ALA A 280 16.28 5.79 1.29
N GLY A 281 15.53 5.90 0.19
CA GLY A 281 16.07 5.62 -1.15
C GLY A 281 15.87 6.69 -2.25
N GLY A 282 15.52 7.94 -1.93
CA GLY A 282 14.88 8.83 -2.91
C GLY A 282 15.50 10.20 -3.16
N LYS A 283 16.81 10.42 -3.00
CA LYS A 283 17.46 11.69 -3.42
C LYS A 283 18.87 11.45 -3.94
N LYS A 284 19.01 11.16 -5.24
CA LYS A 284 20.22 11.42 -6.08
C LYS A 284 20.07 10.76 -7.46
N SER A 285 19.35 11.39 -8.40
CA SER A 285 19.54 11.16 -9.85
C SER A 285 18.58 12.01 -10.71
N PHE A 286 18.66 13.35 -10.62
CA PHE A 286 17.97 14.21 -11.60
C PHE A 286 18.84 15.35 -12.16
N ALA A 287 20.15 15.28 -11.98
CA ALA A 287 21.10 16.31 -12.43
C ALA A 287 22.08 15.84 -13.53
N LYS A 288 21.83 14.70 -14.17
CA LYS A 288 22.75 14.16 -15.20
C LYS A 288 22.01 13.49 -16.37
N MET A 289 21.10 14.22 -17.02
CA MET A 289 20.49 13.74 -18.27
C MET A 289 20.02 14.87 -19.21
N GLN A 290 20.83 15.93 -19.37
CA GLN A 290 20.59 16.96 -20.39
C GLN A 290 21.86 17.40 -21.15
N LYS A 291 22.85 16.51 -21.31
CA LYS A 291 24.01 16.75 -22.17
C LYS A 291 24.34 15.51 -23.02
N SER A 292 23.52 15.24 -24.02
CA SER A 292 23.88 14.49 -25.24
C SER A 292 22.64 14.28 -26.10
N ASN A 293 22.46 15.16 -27.09
CA ASN A 293 21.84 14.90 -28.41
C ASN A 293 21.25 16.18 -28.98
N LEU A 294 22.13 17.00 -29.55
CA LEU A 294 21.79 17.90 -30.66
C LEU A 294 22.87 17.71 -31.72
N PRO A 295 22.62 17.00 -32.82
CA PRO A 295 23.50 17.01 -33.97
C PRO A 295 23.15 18.22 -34.86
N GLY A 296 24.18 19.00 -35.19
CA GLY A 296 24.31 19.71 -36.48
C GLY A 296 23.33 20.85 -36.75
N LEU A 297 23.70 22.07 -36.37
CA LEU A 297 23.41 23.26 -37.17
C LEU A 297 24.71 24.03 -37.38
N SER A 298 25.20 23.86 -38.61
CA SER A 298 26.41 24.47 -39.15
C SER A 298 26.32 25.98 -39.11
N THR A 299 27.40 26.56 -38.60
CA THR A 299 27.92 27.90 -38.85
C THR A 299 27.92 28.21 -40.35
N ALA A 300 27.30 29.33 -40.75
CA ALA A 300 27.51 29.96 -42.05
C ALA A 300 26.99 31.41 -42.03
N TRP A 301 27.70 32.32 -41.36
CA TRP A 301 27.64 33.76 -41.68
C TRP A 301 29.04 34.33 -41.49
N GLY A 302 29.67 34.65 -42.62
CA GLY A 302 31.03 35.15 -42.70
C GLY A 302 31.38 35.48 -44.14
N THR A 303 30.75 36.50 -44.70
CA THR A 303 31.34 37.60 -45.50
C THR A 303 30.26 38.62 -45.84
#